data_AF-A0A1I1B046-F1
#
_entry.id   AF-A0A1I1B046-F1
#
_cell.length_a   1.000
_cell.length_b   1.000
_cell.length_c   1.000
_cell.angle_alpha   90.00
_cell.angle_beta   90.00
_cell.angle_gamma   90.00
#
_symmetry.space_group_name_H-M   'P 1'
#
loop_
_entity.id
_entity.type
_entity.pdbx_description
1 polymer ?
#
loop_
_entity_poly.entity_id
_entity_poly.type
_entity_poly.pdbx_seq_one_letter_code
_entity_poly.pdbx_strand_id
1 'polypeptide(L)'
;MRDNNNSILNEIFRLFQLNILEVNINEIGNSTNLIYELQNENDAYILRISRQPFYNLPQYEAEMDYVNYLFYMQVNVSKIILSINNKLVEVIYSNAECYFINGERQWVKFIV
;
A
#
# COMPACT_ATOMS: atom_id res chain seq x y z
N MET A 1 7.47 -13.45 -15.70
CA MET A 1 6.50 -12.47 -15.14
C MET A 1 6.29 -12.63 -13.62
N ARG A 2 6.55 -13.79 -12.99
CA ARG A 2 6.52 -13.94 -11.52
C ARG A 2 7.74 -13.31 -10.80
N ASP A 3 8.92 -13.35 -11.41
CA ASP A 3 10.18 -12.92 -10.75
C ASP A 3 10.26 -11.42 -10.43
N ASN A 4 9.46 -10.59 -11.11
CA ASN A 4 9.52 -9.14 -10.97
C ASN A 4 8.61 -8.59 -9.84
N ASN A 5 7.63 -9.36 -9.39
CA ASN A 5 6.75 -8.95 -8.28
C ASN A 5 7.47 -9.10 -6.94
N ASN A 6 8.34 -10.10 -6.81
CA ASN A 6 9.10 -10.34 -5.59
C ASN A 6 10.12 -9.21 -5.31
N SER A 7 10.70 -8.61 -6.35
CA SER A 7 11.62 -7.46 -6.16
C SER A 7 10.88 -6.22 -5.67
N ILE A 8 9.71 -5.92 -6.25
CA ILE A 8 8.86 -4.80 -5.83
C ILE A 8 8.35 -4.99 -4.40
N LEU A 9 7.83 -6.18 -4.05
CA LEU A 9 7.34 -6.47 -2.69
C LEU A 9 8.45 -6.34 -1.64
N ASN A 10 9.66 -6.83 -1.93
CA ASN A 10 10.80 -6.67 -1.01
C ASN A 10 11.16 -5.20 -0.78
N GLU A 11 11.11 -4.38 -1.82
CA GLU A 11 11.35 -2.94 -1.71
C GLU A 11 10.27 -2.26 -0.87
N ILE A 12 9.00 -2.63 -1.08
CA ILE A 12 7.86 -2.14 -0.28
C ILE A 12 8.02 -2.50 1.19
N PHE A 13 8.33 -3.75 1.51
CA PHE A 13 8.50 -4.18 2.91
C PHE A 13 9.62 -3.41 3.60
N ARG A 14 10.70 -3.09 2.87
CA ARG A 14 11.76 -2.23 3.38
C ARG A 14 11.30 -0.78 3.58
N LEU A 15 10.57 -0.21 2.63
CA LEU A 15 10.07 1.17 2.69
C LEU A 15 9.05 1.40 3.80
N PHE A 16 8.21 0.41 4.10
CA PHE A 16 7.17 0.50 5.13
C PHE A 16 7.54 -0.21 6.44
N GLN A 17 8.78 -0.69 6.56
CA GLN A 17 9.30 -1.44 7.73
C GLN A 17 8.39 -2.62 8.13
N LEU A 18 7.84 -3.30 7.14
CA LEU A 18 6.94 -4.43 7.35
C LEU A 18 7.77 -5.72 7.44
N ASN A 19 7.70 -6.40 8.59
CA ASN A 19 8.28 -7.72 8.77
C ASN A 19 7.19 -8.79 8.55
N ILE A 20 6.90 -9.09 7.29
CA ILE A 20 5.85 -10.02 6.87
C ILE A 20 6.51 -11.29 6.31
N LEU A 21 6.14 -12.44 6.86
CA LEU A 21 6.55 -13.73 6.29
C LEU A 21 5.77 -13.98 5.00
N GLU A 22 6.41 -14.60 3.99
CA GLU A 22 5.79 -14.84 2.68
C GLU A 22 4.48 -15.64 2.77
N VAL A 23 4.38 -16.56 3.73
CA VAL A 23 3.15 -17.35 4.02
C VAL A 23 1.96 -16.48 4.47
N ASN A 24 2.21 -15.25 4.92
CA ASN A 24 1.20 -14.31 5.39
C ASN A 24 0.86 -13.23 4.36
N ILE A 25 1.21 -13.45 3.09
CA ILE A 25 0.86 -12.58 1.97
C ILE A 25 -0.26 -13.25 1.19
N ASN A 26 -1.42 -12.59 1.11
CA ASN A 26 -2.56 -13.08 0.35
C ASN A 26 -2.98 -12.06 -0.70
N GLU A 27 -2.96 -12.42 -1.98
CA GLU A 27 -3.50 -11.57 -3.05
C GLU A 27 -5.03 -11.63 -3.00
N ILE A 28 -5.67 -10.49 -2.71
CA ILE A 28 -7.13 -10.41 -2.55
C ILE A 28 -7.83 -9.72 -3.73
N GLY A 29 -7.07 -9.11 -4.65
CA GLY A 29 -7.63 -8.52 -5.86
C GLY A 29 -6.57 -8.07 -6.86
N ASN A 30 -6.89 -8.13 -8.16
CA ASN A 30 -5.95 -7.84 -9.24
C ASN A 30 -6.59 -7.20 -10.48
N SER A 31 -7.61 -6.36 -10.27
CA SER A 31 -8.24 -5.61 -11.36
C SER A 31 -7.36 -4.44 -11.79
N THR A 32 -7.74 -3.21 -11.46
CA THR A 32 -6.95 -2.00 -11.79
C THR A 32 -5.75 -1.80 -10.88
N ASN A 33 -5.79 -2.38 -9.67
CA ASN A 33 -4.71 -2.36 -8.69
C ASN A 33 -4.45 -3.79 -8.22
N LEU A 34 -3.20 -4.11 -7.93
CA LEU A 34 -2.83 -5.31 -7.19
C LEU A 34 -3.04 -5.03 -5.71
N ILE A 35 -3.85 -5.84 -5.05
CA ILE A 35 -4.20 -5.68 -3.64
C ILE A 35 -3.77 -6.94 -2.89
N TYR A 36 -2.95 -6.74 -1.88
CA TYR A 36 -2.49 -7.78 -0.98
C TYR A 36 -3.00 -7.53 0.43
N GLU A 37 -3.54 -8.56 1.07
CA GLU A 37 -3.65 -8.62 2.51
C GLU A 37 -2.32 -9.14 3.05
N LEU A 38 -1.75 -8.41 4.01
CA LEU A 38 -0.54 -8.80 4.72
C LEU A 38 -0.87 -8.96 6.20
N GLN A 39 -0.38 -10.02 6.83
CA GLN A 39 -0.58 -10.23 8.27
C GLN A 39 0.76 -10.40 8.99
N ASN A 40 0.94 -9.68 10.09
CA ASN A 40 1.91 -10.02 11.12
C ASN A 40 1.17 -10.46 12.40
N GLU A 41 1.90 -10.87 13.43
CA GLU A 41 1.30 -11.45 14.66
C GLU A 41 0.25 -10.55 15.32
N ASN A 42 0.34 -9.23 15.15
CA ASN A 42 -0.53 -8.27 15.85
C ASN A 42 -1.40 -7.42 14.92
N ASP A 43 -1.12 -7.38 13.63
CA ASP A 43 -1.68 -6.41 12.70
C ASP A 43 -1.98 -7.00 11.33
N ALA A 44 -3.11 -6.57 10.79
CA ALA A 44 -3.49 -6.81 9.41
C ALA A 44 -3.31 -5.51 8.60
N TYR A 45 -2.80 -5.68 7.39
CA TYR A 45 -2.51 -4.60 6.47
C TYR A 45 -3.12 -4.86 5.11
N ILE A 46 -3.56 -3.79 4.46
CA ILE A 46 -3.86 -3.81 3.03
C ILE A 46 -2.75 -3.06 2.31
N LEU A 47 -2.11 -3.74 1.38
CA LEU A 47 -1.14 -3.17 0.47
C LEU A 47 -1.80 -3.02 -0.90
N ARG A 48 -1.83 -1.80 -1.40
CA ARG A 48 -2.32 -1.48 -2.75
C ARG A 48 -1.14 -1.04 -3.61
N ILE A 49 -0.98 -1.71 -4.75
CA ILE A 49 0.04 -1.39 -5.75
C ILE A 49 -0.69 -1.06 -7.05
N SER A 50 -0.49 0.16 -7.53
CA SER A 50 -1.22 0.70 -8.67
C SER A 50 -0.23 1.10 -9.76
N ARG A 51 -0.29 0.40 -10.90
CA ARG A 51 0.51 0.76 -12.07
C ARG A 51 -0.13 1.97 -12.75
N GLN A 52 0.51 3.14 -12.63
CA GLN A 52 -0.04 4.42 -13.10
C GLN A 52 1.06 5.31 -13.69
N PRO A 53 0.75 6.16 -14.68
CA PRO A 53 1.68 7.21 -15.12
C PRO A 53 2.04 8.17 -13.99
N PHE A 54 3.30 8.61 -13.93
CA PHE A 54 3.80 9.48 -12.86
C PHE A 54 3.02 10.80 -12.73
N TYR A 55 2.48 11.34 -13.83
CA TYR A 55 1.69 12.59 -13.78
C TYR A 55 0.39 12.47 -12.96
N ASN A 56 -0.07 11.25 -12.66
CA ASN A 56 -1.22 11.00 -11.77
C ASN A 56 -0.85 11.03 -10.27
N LEU A 57 0.43 11.12 -9.93
CA LEU A 57 0.91 11.10 -8.55
C LEU A 57 0.20 12.16 -7.67
N PRO A 58 0.07 13.44 -8.09
CA PRO A 58 -0.57 14.45 -7.25
C PRO A 58 -2.03 14.13 -6.91
N GLN A 59 -2.75 13.48 -7.82
CA GLN A 59 -4.13 13.05 -7.56
C GLN A 59 -4.17 11.95 -6.51
N TYR A 60 -3.22 11.01 -6.57
CA TYR A 60 -3.11 9.91 -5.61
C TYR A 60 -2.69 10.40 -4.21
N GLU A 61 -1.74 11.32 -4.16
CA GLU A 61 -1.32 11.97 -2.92
C GLU A 61 -2.51 12.73 -2.29
N ALA A 62 -3.30 13.43 -3.09
CA ALA A 62 -4.51 14.11 -2.60
C ALA A 62 -5.58 13.14 -2.06
N GLU A 63 -5.77 11.96 -2.68
CA GLU A 63 -6.66 10.90 -2.15
C GLU A 63 -6.18 10.45 -0.77
N MET A 64 -4.88 10.16 -0.62
CA MET A 64 -4.32 9.70 0.65
C MET A 64 -4.31 10.79 1.73
N ASP A 65 -4.02 12.03 1.36
CA ASP A 65 -4.10 13.18 2.27
C ASP A 65 -5.52 13.33 2.83
N TYR A 66 -6.54 13.17 1.98
CA TYR A 66 -7.93 13.26 2.40
C TYR A 66 -8.33 12.12 3.33
N VAL A 67 -7.96 10.87 3.02
CA VAL A 67 -8.22 9.72 3.91
C VAL A 67 -7.50 9.90 5.25
N ASN A 68 -6.25 10.37 5.24
CA ASN A 68 -5.48 10.62 6.45
C ASN A 68 -6.11 11.75 7.30
N TYR A 69 -6.59 12.81 6.65
CA TYR A 69 -7.38 13.85 7.32
C TYR A 69 -8.64 13.28 7.98
N LEU A 70 -9.42 12.45 7.27
CA LEU A 70 -10.62 11.81 7.82
C LEU A 70 -10.30 10.94 9.05
N PHE A 71 -9.19 10.19 9.01
CA PHE A 71 -8.71 9.43 10.16
C PHE A 71 -8.43 10.34 11.37
N TYR A 72 -7.72 11.46 11.18
CA TYR A 72 -7.46 12.42 12.26
C TYR A 72 -8.72 13.12 12.79
N MET A 73 -9.74 13.24 11.94
CA MET A 73 -11.08 13.70 12.33
C MET A 73 -11.93 12.62 13.03
N GLN A 74 -11.33 11.47 13.37
CA GLN A 74 -11.99 10.34 14.02
C GLN A 74 -13.13 9.73 13.21
N VAL A 75 -13.12 9.93 11.89
CA VAL A 75 -14.00 9.20 10.98
C VAL A 75 -13.52 7.75 10.93
N ASN A 76 -14.46 6.81 10.88
CA ASN A 76 -14.14 5.38 10.80
C ASN A 76 -13.64 5.03 9.39
N VAL A 77 -12.33 5.17 9.18
CA VAL A 77 -11.60 4.83 7.95
C VAL A 77 -10.30 4.11 8.31
N SER A 78 -9.70 3.41 7.34
CA SER A 78 -8.38 2.81 7.50
C SER A 78 -7.32 3.87 7.83
N LYS A 79 -6.35 3.52 8.67
CA LYS A 79 -5.18 4.36 8.92
C LYS A 79 -4.13 4.11 7.84
N ILE A 80 -3.75 5.14 7.10
CA ILE A 80 -2.63 5.06 6.15
C ILE A 80 -1.30 4.96 6.93
N ILE A 81 -0.39 4.12 6.45
CA ILE A 81 0.94 3.92 7.02
C ILE A 81 1.93 4.79 6.26
N LEU A 82 2.77 5.48 7.01
CA LEU A 82 3.86 6.26 6.46
C LEU A 82 5.03 5.34 6.11
N SER A 83 5.65 5.59 4.97
CA SER A 83 6.96 5.02 4.66
C SER A 83 8.06 5.61 5.54
N ILE A 84 9.26 5.02 5.50
CA ILE A 84 10.48 5.57 6.11
C ILE A 84 10.84 6.98 5.61
N ASN A 85 10.34 7.37 4.43
CA ASN A 85 10.54 8.71 3.88
C ASN A 85 9.45 9.70 4.33
N ASN A 86 8.60 9.31 5.29
CA ASN A 86 7.49 10.10 5.79
C ASN A 86 6.47 10.46 4.69
N LYS A 87 6.23 9.54 3.75
CA LYS A 87 5.24 9.69 2.67
C LYS A 87 4.07 8.73 2.85
N LEU A 88 2.88 9.18 2.45
CA LEU A 88 1.67 8.35 2.39
C LEU A 88 1.61 7.50 1.10
N VAL A 89 2.28 7.96 0.05
CA VAL A 89 2.42 7.26 -1.24
C VAL A 89 3.91 7.16 -1.57
N GLU A 90 4.35 5.94 -1.89
CA GLU A 90 5.68 5.71 -2.45
C GLU A 90 5.60 5.41 -3.95
N VAL A 91 6.64 5.80 -4.67
CA VAL A 91 6.77 5.56 -6.10
C VAL A 91 7.94 4.63 -6.34
N ILE A 92 7.67 3.46 -6.91
CA ILE A 92 8.69 2.52 -7.35
C ILE A 92 8.72 2.49 -8.88
N TYR A 93 9.91 2.59 -9.46
CA TYR A 93 10.12 2.44 -10.90
C TYR A 93 10.66 1.05 -11.20
N SER A 94 9.96 0.30 -12.05
CA SER A 94 10.40 -1.03 -12.50
C SER A 94 10.09 -1.20 -13.98
N ASN A 95 11.08 -1.58 -14.79
CA ASN A 95 10.93 -1.81 -16.24
C ASN A 95 10.22 -0.67 -17.01
N ALA A 96 10.57 0.58 -16.71
CA ALA A 96 9.94 1.80 -17.25
C ALA A 96 8.47 2.03 -16.86
N GLU A 97 7.94 1.25 -15.93
CA GLU A 97 6.63 1.44 -15.33
C GLU A 97 6.74 2.10 -13.96
N CYS A 98 5.69 2.82 -13.56
CA CYS A 98 5.60 3.58 -12.33
C CYS A 98 4.49 2.99 -11.46
N TYR A 99 4.85 2.66 -10.22
CA TYR A 99 3.97 1.99 -9.27
C TYR A 99 3.74 2.89 -8.08
N PHE A 100 2.48 3.23 -7.81
CA PHE A 100 2.08 3.93 -6.60
C PHE A 100 1.73 2.92 -5.53
N ILE A 101 2.31 3.10 -4.36
CA ILE A 101 2.17 2.17 -3.25
C ILE A 101 1.67 2.92 -2.02
N ASN A 102 0.61 2.38 -1.43
CA ASN A 102 0.15 2.78 -0.12
C ASN A 102 -0.15 1.54 0.73
N GLY A 103 0.17 1.63 2.01
CA GLY A 103 -0.16 0.63 3.02
C GLY A 103 -1.21 1.17 3.97
N GLU A 104 -2.19 0.35 4.32
CA GLU A 104 -3.24 0.68 5.27
C GLU A 104 -3.22 -0.32 6.42
N ARG A 105 -3.22 0.17 7.67
CA ARG A 105 -3.41 -0.68 8.85
C ARG A 105 -4.90 -0.80 9.13
N GLN A 106 -5.40 -2.03 9.13
CA GLN A 106 -6.78 -2.28 9.52
C GLN A 106 -6.89 -2.24 11.03
N TRP A 107 -7.74 -1.34 11.53
CA TRP A 107 -8.21 -1.35 12.93
C TRP A 107 -9.56 -2.05 13.07
N VAL A 108 -10.31 -2.18 11.97
CA VAL A 108 -11.62 -2.82 11.88
C VAL A 108 -11.75 -3.41 10.47
N LYS A 109 -12.20 -4.66 10.35
CA LYS A 109 -12.56 -5.27 9.06
C LYS A 109 -13.72 -4.48 8.46
N PHE A 110 -13.46 -3.73 7.39
CA PHE A 110 -14.52 -3.26 6.51
C PHE A 110 -14.71 -4.26 5.38
N ILE A 111 -15.94 -4.77 5.28
CA ILE A 111 -16.49 -5.31 4.05
C ILE A 111 -16.95 -4.07 3.27
N VAL A 112 -16.32 -3.80 2.13
CA VAL A 112 -16.94 -2.98 1.07
C VAL A 112 -17.67 -3.92 0.14
#